data_AF-A0A2G9MEW3-F1
#
_entry.id   AF-A0A2G9MEW3-F1
#
_cell.length_a   1.000
_cell.length_b   1.000
_cell.length_c   1.000
_cell.angle_alpha   90.00
_cell.angle_beta   90.00
_cell.angle_gamma   90.00
#
_symmetry.space_group_name_H-M   'P 1'
#
loop_
_entity.id
_entity.type
_entity.pdbx_description
1 polymer ?
#
loop_
_entity_poly.entity_id
_entity_poly.type
_entity_poly.pdbx_seq_one_letter_code
_entity_poly.pdbx_strand_id
1 'polypeptide(L)'
;MKDNLEELEKRFIVDGDMEEEDIISLIERTLKFAKVDVSGYVSLLNPKDLKIMEKIMIILISRHLANRLQIKRKKENPINSDVSIEELTNMLREKRNVILARIKDLRDSNLISSSSSGIYNAQPHAISSFLNKVEGKNNGA
;
A
#
# COMPACT_ATOMS: atom_id res chain seq x y z
N MET A 1 -33.56 13.83 -19.08
CA MET A 1 -32.74 14.74 -18.28
C MET A 1 -31.39 14.85 -18.98
N LYS A 2 -30.96 16.05 -19.36
CA LYS A 2 -29.57 16.26 -19.76
C LYS A 2 -28.82 16.40 -18.44
N ASP A 3 -28.02 15.40 -18.08
CA ASP A 3 -27.07 15.56 -16.98
C ASP A 3 -26.26 16.83 -17.28
N ASN A 4 -26.31 17.81 -16.38
CA ASN A 4 -25.46 18.99 -16.49
C ASN A 4 -24.02 18.50 -16.44
N LEU A 5 -23.13 19.04 -17.30
CA LEU A 5 -21.72 18.67 -17.35
C LEU A 5 -21.08 18.67 -15.96
N GLU A 6 -21.51 19.58 -15.09
CA GLU A 6 -21.06 19.70 -13.70
C GLU A 6 -21.52 18.54 -12.79
N GLU A 7 -22.73 18.00 -12.98
CA GLU A 7 -23.19 16.80 -12.25
C GLU A 7 -22.49 15.55 -12.77
N LEU A 8 -22.24 15.49 -14.08
CA LEU A 8 -21.47 14.42 -14.69
C LEU A 8 -20.03 14.44 -14.15
N GLU A 9 -19.42 15.62 -14.07
CA GLU A 9 -18.08 15.84 -13.51
C GLU A 9 -18.00 15.40 -12.06
N LYS A 10 -18.95 15.78 -11.19
CA LYS A 10 -18.97 15.34 -9.77
C LYS A 10 -19.14 13.83 -9.60
N ARG A 11 -19.78 13.14 -10.56
CA ARG A 11 -20.00 11.68 -10.53
C ARG A 11 -18.87 10.90 -11.21
N PHE A 12 -18.16 11.54 -12.14
CA PHE A 12 -17.12 10.91 -12.96
C PHE A 12 -15.72 11.21 -12.44
N ILE A 13 -15.51 12.43 -11.91
CA ILE A 13 -14.31 12.87 -11.22
C ILE A 13 -14.58 12.74 -9.73
N VAL A 14 -14.35 11.54 -9.22
CA VAL A 14 -14.19 11.31 -7.78
C VAL A 14 -12.83 11.91 -7.43
N ASP A 15 -12.76 12.73 -6.38
CA ASP A 15 -11.46 13.15 -5.82
C ASP A 15 -10.60 11.90 -5.70
N GLY A 16 -9.32 11.95 -6.13
CA GLY A 16 -8.41 10.79 -6.16
C GLY A 16 -8.12 10.16 -4.78
N ASP A 17 -8.87 10.57 -3.78
CA ASP A 17 -8.96 10.02 -2.46
C ASP A 17 -9.81 8.75 -2.45
N MET A 18 -9.21 7.63 -2.04
CA MET A 18 -9.98 6.40 -1.79
C MET A 18 -11.19 6.68 -0.89
N GLU A 19 -12.33 6.14 -1.30
CA GLU A 19 -13.56 6.16 -0.50
C GLU A 19 -13.38 5.37 0.79
N GLU A 20 -14.17 5.70 1.81
CA GLU A 20 -14.05 5.07 3.12
C GLU A 20 -14.28 3.54 3.05
N GLU A 21 -15.27 3.11 2.26
CA GLU A 21 -15.60 1.71 2.03
C GLU A 21 -14.44 0.95 1.38
N ASP A 22 -13.76 1.57 0.41
CA ASP A 22 -12.58 1.00 -0.24
C ASP A 22 -11.42 0.85 0.75
N ILE A 23 -11.17 1.86 1.58
CA ILE A 23 -10.11 1.82 2.61
C ILE A 23 -10.39 0.67 3.58
N ILE A 24 -11.62 0.53 4.07
CA ILE A 24 -12.00 -0.54 5.01
C ILE A 24 -11.78 -1.90 4.36
N SER A 25 -12.30 -2.11 3.14
CA SER A 25 -12.17 -3.39 2.43
C SER A 25 -10.69 -3.76 2.19
N LEU A 26 -9.88 -2.80 1.77
CA LEU A 26 -8.44 -3.03 1.54
C LEU A 26 -7.69 -3.30 2.84
N ILE A 27 -8.07 -2.66 3.96
CA ILE A 27 -7.48 -2.93 5.27
C ILE A 27 -7.83 -4.34 5.74
N GLU A 28 -9.09 -4.76 5.66
CA GLU A 28 -9.54 -6.11 6.05
C GLU A 28 -8.78 -7.20 5.30
N ARG A 29 -8.54 -6.99 4.00
CA ARG A 29 -7.72 -7.90 3.18
C ARG A 29 -6.25 -7.87 3.58
N THR A 30 -5.71 -6.69 3.85
CA THR A 30 -4.31 -6.49 4.26
C THR A 30 -4.02 -7.11 5.64
N LEU A 31 -5.00 -7.14 6.55
CA LEU A 31 -4.88 -7.70 7.89
C LEU A 31 -4.53 -9.20 7.91
N LYS A 32 -4.77 -9.93 6.82
CA LYS A 32 -4.33 -11.33 6.65
C LYS A 32 -2.80 -11.46 6.57
N PHE A 33 -2.12 -10.39 6.16
CA PHE A 33 -0.69 -10.41 5.86
C PHE A 33 0.14 -9.58 6.84
N ALA A 34 -0.41 -8.49 7.36
CA ALA A 34 0.36 -7.54 8.14
C ALA A 34 -0.46 -6.80 9.21
N LYS A 35 0.26 -6.27 10.21
CA LYS A 35 -0.25 -5.30 11.18
C LYS A 35 0.68 -4.09 11.22
N VAL A 36 0.12 -2.91 11.45
CA VAL A 36 0.85 -1.66 11.57
C VAL A 36 0.72 -1.17 13.00
N ASP A 37 1.84 -0.88 13.65
CA ASP A 37 1.82 -0.29 14.99
C ASP A 37 1.60 1.23 14.95
N VAL A 38 1.55 1.86 16.13
CA VAL A 38 1.29 3.30 16.24
C VAL A 38 2.41 4.18 15.68
N SER A 39 3.65 3.67 15.61
CA SER A 39 4.78 4.35 14.96
C SER A 39 4.77 4.15 13.43
N GLY A 40 3.92 3.24 12.98
CA GLY A 40 3.82 2.81 11.60
C GLY A 40 4.84 1.74 11.23
N TYR A 41 5.46 1.04 12.17
CA TYR A 41 6.22 -0.16 11.86
C TYR A 41 5.29 -1.29 11.40
N VAL A 42 5.65 -1.98 10.32
CA VAL A 42 4.83 -3.05 9.75
C VAL A 42 5.37 -4.42 10.13
N SER A 43 4.56 -5.20 10.82
CA SER A 43 4.85 -6.59 11.17
C SER A 43 4.10 -7.54 10.22
N LEU A 44 4.84 -8.38 9.49
CA LEU A 44 4.27 -9.42 8.63
C LEU A 44 3.87 -10.65 9.46
N LEU A 45 2.66 -11.17 9.26
CA LEU A 45 2.10 -12.29 10.04
C LEU A 45 2.68 -13.64 9.61
N ASN A 46 2.73 -13.91 8.31
CA ASN A 46 3.27 -15.15 7.73
C ASN A 46 4.32 -14.85 6.65
N PRO A 47 5.48 -14.28 7.00
CA PRO A 47 6.47 -13.83 6.02
C PRO A 47 7.14 -14.99 5.25
N LYS A 48 6.98 -16.25 5.64
CA LYS A 48 7.59 -17.38 4.92
C LYS A 48 6.85 -17.71 3.61
N ASP A 49 5.56 -17.39 3.54
CA ASP A 49 4.69 -17.70 2.40
C ASP A 49 4.79 -16.63 1.30
N LEU A 50 5.52 -15.55 1.57
CA LEU A 50 5.64 -14.39 0.71
C LEU A 50 7.03 -14.31 0.11
N LYS A 51 7.11 -14.02 -1.19
CA LYS A 51 8.35 -13.61 -1.86
C LYS A 51 8.77 -12.23 -1.39
N ILE A 52 10.05 -11.91 -1.48
CA ILE A 52 10.58 -10.62 -1.02
C ILE A 52 9.86 -9.41 -1.65
N MET A 53 9.52 -9.51 -2.95
CA MET A 53 8.77 -8.47 -3.66
C MET A 53 7.37 -8.27 -3.07
N GLU A 54 6.72 -9.36 -2.66
CA GLU A 54 5.39 -9.32 -2.08
C GLU A 54 5.43 -8.74 -0.67
N LYS A 55 6.45 -9.08 0.12
CA LYS A 55 6.68 -8.49 1.43
C LYS A 55 6.85 -6.97 1.35
N ILE A 56 7.69 -6.49 0.43
CA ILE A 56 7.89 -5.05 0.20
C ILE A 56 6.56 -4.38 -0.12
N MET A 57 5.81 -4.93 -1.08
CA MET A 57 4.55 -4.35 -1.49
C MET A 57 3.51 -4.34 -0.36
N ILE A 58 3.42 -5.42 0.43
CA ILE A 58 2.53 -5.49 1.60
C ILE A 58 2.90 -4.41 2.63
N ILE A 59 4.19 -4.15 2.87
CA ILE A 59 4.63 -3.08 3.77
C ILE A 59 4.17 -1.72 3.26
N LEU A 60 4.40 -1.42 1.98
CA LEU A 60 4.02 -0.14 1.37
C LEU A 60 2.51 0.05 1.38
N ILE A 61 1.73 -0.99 1.04
CA ILE A 61 0.26 -0.97 1.10
C ILE A 61 -0.21 -0.72 2.53
N SER A 62 0.38 -1.41 3.51
CA SER A 62 -0.01 -1.28 4.92
C SER A 62 0.22 0.13 5.44
N ARG A 63 1.36 0.76 5.10
CA ARG A 63 1.68 2.15 5.44
C ARG A 63 0.75 3.14 4.76
N HIS A 64 0.48 2.93 3.47
CA HIS A 64 -0.45 3.73 2.71
C HIS A 64 -1.85 3.70 3.35
N LEU A 65 -2.42 2.51 3.57
CA LEU A 65 -3.76 2.36 4.14
C LEU A 65 -3.84 2.88 5.58
N ALA A 66 -2.80 2.69 6.40
CA ALA A 66 -2.75 3.23 7.76
C ALA A 66 -2.77 4.77 7.77
N ASN A 67 -2.01 5.41 6.88
CA ASN A 67 -2.04 6.86 6.70
C ASN A 67 -3.44 7.34 6.31
N ARG A 68 -4.05 6.71 5.28
CA ARG A 68 -5.37 7.07 4.76
C ARG A 68 -6.46 6.94 5.83
N LEU A 69 -6.44 5.85 6.61
CA LEU A 69 -7.35 5.66 7.73
C LEU A 69 -7.20 6.76 8.78
N GLN A 70 -5.96 7.14 9.13
CA GLN A 70 -5.72 8.16 10.15
C GLN A 70 -6.08 9.57 9.67
N ILE A 71 -5.88 9.89 8.39
CA ILE A 71 -6.35 11.13 7.76
C ILE A 71 -7.88 11.20 7.80
N LYS A 72 -8.60 10.13 7.39
CA LYS A 72 -10.07 10.08 7.44
C LYS A 72 -10.59 10.22 8.87
N ARG A 73 -9.88 9.64 9.85
CA ARG A 73 -10.17 9.81 11.29
C ARG A 73 -9.71 11.13 11.90
N LYS A 74 -9.17 12.06 11.09
CA LYS A 74 -8.71 13.39 11.51
C LYS A 74 -7.71 13.35 12.67
N LYS A 75 -6.79 12.39 12.65
CA LYS A 75 -5.66 12.39 13.61
C LYS A 75 -4.72 13.55 13.29
N GLU A 76 -4.24 14.23 14.32
CA GLU A 76 -3.31 15.35 14.19
C GLU A 76 -1.99 14.95 13.50
N ASN A 77 -1.46 13.78 13.84
CA ASN A 77 -0.21 13.26 13.32
C ASN A 77 -0.45 11.88 12.68
N PRO A 78 -0.92 11.83 11.42
CA PRO A 78 -1.11 10.57 10.73
C PRO A 78 0.24 9.89 10.48
N ILE A 79 0.26 8.56 10.55
CA ILE A 79 1.40 7.74 10.13
C ILE A 79 1.82 8.17 8.72
N ASN A 80 3.10 8.40 8.47
CA ASN A 80 3.59 8.74 7.14
C ASN A 80 3.33 7.56 6.18
N SER A 81 2.78 7.80 4.98
CA SER A 81 2.58 6.72 4.00
C SER A 81 3.88 6.30 3.31
N ASP A 82 4.88 7.19 3.29
CA ASP A 82 6.18 6.94 2.71
C ASP A 82 7.03 6.00 3.58
N VAL A 83 7.84 5.19 2.90
CA VAL A 83 8.76 4.23 3.50
C VAL A 83 10.13 4.32 2.83
N SER A 84 11.16 4.48 3.63
CA SER A 84 12.55 4.52 3.19
C SER A 84 13.14 3.13 2.90
N ILE A 85 14.22 3.08 2.13
CA ILE A 85 15.01 1.84 1.93
C ILE A 85 15.53 1.31 3.27
N GLU A 86 15.94 2.21 4.16
CA GLU A 86 16.43 1.89 5.50
C GLU A 86 15.34 1.19 6.31
N GLU A 87 14.12 1.73 6.32
CA GLU A 87 12.96 1.09 6.96
C GLU A 87 12.68 -0.30 6.37
N LEU A 88 12.67 -0.44 5.03
CA LEU A 88 12.46 -1.74 4.37
C LEU A 88 13.54 -2.76 4.72
N THR A 89 14.80 -2.33 4.73
CA THR A 89 15.96 -3.16 5.12
C THR A 89 15.81 -3.64 6.55
N ASN A 90 15.39 -2.75 7.47
CA ASN A 90 15.20 -3.06 8.88
C ASN A 90 14.00 -3.99 9.13
N MET A 91 12.86 -3.74 8.48
CA MET A 91 11.65 -4.56 8.61
C MET A 91 11.84 -5.96 8.05
N LEU A 92 12.55 -6.08 6.91
CA LEU A 92 12.72 -7.36 6.21
C LEU A 92 13.99 -8.11 6.62
N ARG A 93 14.94 -7.45 7.28
CA ARG A 93 16.29 -7.98 7.59
C ARG A 93 17.01 -8.49 6.34
N GLU A 94 16.80 -7.79 5.23
CA GLU A 94 17.37 -8.12 3.92
C GLU A 94 18.48 -7.14 3.55
N LYS A 95 19.36 -7.56 2.63
CA LYS A 95 20.43 -6.67 2.15
C LYS A 95 19.85 -5.55 1.28
N ARG A 96 20.41 -4.34 1.43
CA ARG A 96 20.01 -3.13 0.67
C ARG A 96 19.93 -3.37 -0.84
N ASN A 97 20.90 -4.09 -1.41
CA ASN A 97 20.94 -4.38 -2.85
C ASN A 97 19.79 -5.30 -3.31
N VAL A 98 19.36 -6.25 -2.47
CA VAL A 98 18.20 -7.11 -2.74
C VAL A 98 16.92 -6.28 -2.75
N ILE A 99 16.75 -5.38 -1.76
CA ILE A 99 15.61 -4.46 -1.69
C ILE A 99 15.57 -3.56 -2.92
N LEU A 100 16.69 -2.92 -3.27
CA LEU A 100 16.80 -2.02 -4.42
C LEU A 100 16.43 -2.69 -5.74
N ALA A 101 16.90 -3.92 -5.97
CA ALA A 101 16.54 -4.67 -7.17
C ALA A 101 15.02 -4.87 -7.28
N ARG A 102 14.37 -5.19 -6.16
CA ARG A 102 12.93 -5.49 -6.13
C ARG A 102 12.07 -4.24 -6.19
N ILE A 103 12.53 -3.15 -5.59
CA ILE A 103 11.94 -1.83 -5.74
C ILE A 103 12.00 -1.38 -7.20
N LYS A 104 13.11 -1.63 -7.91
CA LYS A 104 13.19 -1.37 -9.35
C LYS A 104 12.13 -2.16 -10.10
N ASP A 105 12.02 -3.47 -9.87
CA ASP A 105 11.01 -4.33 -10.50
C ASP A 105 9.57 -3.81 -10.27
N LEU A 106 9.26 -3.39 -9.03
CA LEU A 106 7.95 -2.85 -8.65
C LEU A 106 7.65 -1.50 -9.32
N ARG A 107 8.66 -0.62 -9.44
CA ARG A 107 8.54 0.68 -10.09
C ARG A 107 8.38 0.54 -11.59
N ASP A 108 9.16 -0.34 -12.22
CA ASP A 108 9.06 -0.63 -13.65
C ASP A 108 7.68 -1.23 -13.99
N SER A 109 7.02 -1.89 -13.02
CA SER A 109 5.65 -2.39 -13.12
C SER A 109 4.57 -1.36 -12.73
N ASN A 110 4.94 -0.11 -12.43
CA ASN A 110 4.05 0.97 -11.99
C ASN A 110 3.18 0.63 -10.75
N LEU A 111 3.71 -0.20 -9.84
CA LEU A 111 3.02 -0.58 -8.60
C LEU A 111 3.33 0.37 -7.45
N ILE A 112 4.46 1.07 -7.52
CA ILE A 112 4.95 1.99 -6.49
C ILE A 112 5.42 3.30 -7.10
N SER A 113 5.34 4.38 -6.33
CA SER A 113 5.95 5.68 -6.65
C SER A 113 7.16 5.95 -5.76
N SER A 114 7.98 6.93 -6.16
CA SER A 114 9.06 7.47 -5.35
C SER A 114 8.74 8.93 -5.06
N SER A 115 8.57 9.28 -3.79
CA SER A 115 8.34 10.67 -3.37
C SER A 115 9.66 11.46 -3.32
N SER A 116 10.77 10.78 -3.02
CA SER A 116 12.13 11.29 -3.12
C SER A 116 13.12 10.13 -3.22
N SER A 117 14.40 10.43 -3.44
CA SER A 117 15.44 9.40 -3.59
C SER A 117 15.48 8.44 -2.39
N GLY A 118 15.18 7.17 -2.65
CA GLY A 118 15.16 6.12 -1.62
C GLY A 118 13.92 6.08 -0.74
N ILE A 119 12.88 6.84 -1.07
CA ILE A 119 11.60 6.86 -0.37
C ILE A 119 10.49 6.44 -1.34
N TYR A 120 9.64 5.50 -0.91
CA TYR A 120 8.64 4.84 -1.76
C TYR A 120 7.26 4.77 -1.11
N ASN A 121 6.24 4.70 -1.96
CA ASN A 121 4.84 4.59 -1.58
C ASN A 121 4.10 3.62 -2.52
N ALA A 122 3.04 2.99 -2.03
CA ALA A 122 2.16 2.18 -2.87
C ALA A 122 1.28 3.09 -3.75
N GLN A 123 1.11 2.72 -5.02
CA GLN A 123 0.17 3.41 -5.90
C GLN A 123 -1.27 2.93 -5.63
N PRO A 124 -2.24 3.82 -5.36
CA PRO A 124 -3.61 3.43 -5.03
C PRO A 124 -4.25 2.48 -6.06
N HIS A 125 -4.10 2.76 -7.36
CA HIS A 125 -4.66 1.94 -8.45
C HIS A 125 -4.10 0.51 -8.48
N ALA A 126 -2.92 0.27 -7.91
CA ALA A 126 -2.26 -1.02 -7.93
C ALA A 126 -2.67 -1.93 -6.76
N ILE A 127 -3.15 -1.35 -5.65
CA ILE A 127 -3.33 -2.06 -4.36
C ILE A 127 -4.27 -3.26 -4.52
N SER A 128 -5.49 -3.05 -5.03
CA SER A 128 -6.49 -4.11 -5.12
C SER A 128 -6.05 -5.26 -6.03
N SER A 129 -5.46 -4.94 -7.18
CA SER A 129 -4.95 -5.93 -8.13
C SER A 129 -3.81 -6.78 -7.55
N PHE A 130 -2.94 -6.15 -6.76
CA PHE A 130 -1.85 -6.83 -6.09
C PHE A 130 -2.37 -7.76 -5.00
N LEU A 131 -3.30 -7.30 -4.15
CA LEU A 131 -3.90 -8.12 -3.10
C LEU A 131 -4.61 -9.34 -3.69
N ASN A 132 -5.36 -9.19 -4.80
CA ASN A 132 -5.99 -10.31 -5.51
C ASN A 132 -4.96 -11.39 -5.90
N LYS A 133 -3.80 -10.97 -6.41
CA LYS A 133 -2.73 -11.87 -6.84
C LYS A 133 -2.10 -12.63 -5.67
N VAL A 134 -1.91 -11.98 -4.52
CA VAL A 134 -1.32 -12.63 -3.34
C VAL A 134 -2.35 -13.56 -2.67
N GLU A 135 -3.60 -13.13 -2.53
CA GLU A 135 -4.68 -13.95 -1.97
C GLU A 135 -4.97 -15.19 -2.83
N GLY A 136 -4.96 -15.06 -4.16
CA GLY A 136 -5.17 -16.18 -5.08
C GLY A 136 -4.10 -17.28 -4.99
N LYS A 137 -2.90 -16.96 -4.50
CA LYS A 137 -1.86 -17.96 -4.22
C LYS A 137 -2.11 -18.71 -2.92
N ASN A 138 -2.61 -18.01 -1.90
CA ASN A 138 -2.88 -18.60 -0.59
C ASN A 138 -4.16 -19.46 -0.57
N ASN A 139 -5.09 -19.25 -1.50
CA ASN A 139 -6.31 -20.06 -1.63
C ASN A 139 -6.12 -21.34 -2.47
N GLY A 140 -4.93 -21.54 -3.05
CA GLY A 140 -4.58 -22.71 -3.86
C GLY A 140 -3.61 -23.68 -3.20
N ALA A 141 -3.42 -23.56 -1.87
CA ALA A 141 -2.53 -24.39 -1.06
C ALA A 141 -3.35 -25.28 -0.10
#